data_AF-C2G139-F1
#
_entry.id   AF-C2G139-F1
#
_cell.length_a   1.000
_cell.length_b   1.000
_cell.length_c   1.000
_cell.angle_alpha   90.00
_cell.angle_beta   90.00
_cell.angle_gamma   90.00
#
_symmetry.space_group_name_H-M   'P 1'
#
loop_
_entity.id
_entity.type
_entity.pdbx_description
1 polymer ?
#
loop_
_entity_poly.entity_id
_entity_poly.type
_entity_poly.pdbx_seq_one_letter_code
_entity_poly.pdbx_strand_id
1 'polypeptide(L)' 'MTSVSNIRSDLKNAGAIWEDEAVIQDGNLISSRTPDDLEFFNSAVTAYLEEVIL' A
#
# COMPACT_ATOMS: atom_id res chain seq x y z
N MET A 1 0.96 -5.92 2.82
CA MET A 1 0.89 -4.44 2.97
C MET A 1 2.29 -3.85 3.09
N THR A 2 2.45 -2.55 2.84
CA THR A 2 3.72 -1.83 3.03
C THR A 2 3.51 -0.53 3.84
N SER A 3 4.58 0.17 4.20
CA SER A 3 4.54 1.43 4.98
C SER A 3 5.88 2.15 4.98
N VAL A 4 5.93 3.36 5.56
CA VAL A 4 7.20 3.93 6.04
C VAL A 4 7.92 2.90 6.91
N SER A 5 9.25 2.84 6.79
CA SER A 5 10.07 1.85 7.51
C SER A 5 9.93 1.96 9.03
N ASN A 6 9.66 3.15 9.55
CA ASN A 6 9.54 3.45 10.98
C ASN A 6 8.43 2.66 11.69
N ILE A 7 7.35 2.28 10.98
CA ILE A 7 6.22 1.52 11.58
C ILE A 7 6.19 0.04 11.15
N ARG A 8 7.22 -0.43 10.42
CA ARG A 8 7.31 -1.80 9.89
C ARG A 8 7.12 -2.85 10.99
N SER A 9 7.80 -2.67 12.12
CA SER A 9 7.75 -3.62 13.24
C SER A 9 6.36 -3.67 13.87
N ASP A 10 5.69 -2.53 13.99
CA ASP A 10 4.34 -2.45 14.56
C ASP A 10 3.33 -3.19 13.68
N LEU A 11 3.42 -3.03 12.35
CA LEU A 11 2.56 -3.75 11.41
C LEU A 11 2.78 -5.26 11.47
N LYS A 12 4.05 -5.71 11.52
CA LYS A 12 4.35 -7.14 11.70
C LYS A 12 3.81 -7.69 13.02
N ASN A 13 3.96 -6.93 14.11
CA ASN A 13 3.44 -7.30 15.43
C ASN A 13 1.91 -7.36 15.46
N ALA A 14 1.25 -6.52 14.67
CA ALA A 14 -0.21 -6.54 14.46
C ALA A 14 -0.68 -7.70 13.56
N GLY A 15 0.23 -8.51 13.02
CA GLY A 15 -0.07 -9.68 12.20
C GLY A 15 -0.06 -9.42 10.69
N ALA A 16 0.37 -8.24 10.23
CA ALA A 16 0.47 -7.97 8.81
C ALA A 16 1.64 -8.71 8.15
N ILE A 17 1.41 -9.20 6.93
CA ILE A 17 2.49 -9.59 6.02
C ILE A 17 3.03 -8.29 5.41
N TRP A 18 4.16 -7.82 5.95
CA TRP A 18 4.82 -6.60 5.52
C TRP A 18 5.91 -6.89 4.49
N GLU A 19 5.92 -6.14 3.39
CA GLU A 19 6.91 -6.21 2.30
C GLU A 19 7.42 -4.80 1.92
N ASP A 20 8.66 -4.74 1.44
CA ASP A 20 9.33 -3.48 1.04
C ASP A 20 9.09 -3.18 -0.44
N GLU A 21 7.85 -2.83 -0.79
CA GLU A 21 7.41 -2.55 -2.16
C GLU A 21 6.86 -1.13 -2.27
N ALA A 22 6.98 -0.51 -3.45
CA ALA A 22 6.52 0.86 -3.68
C ALA A 22 5.02 1.04 -3.44
N VAL A 23 4.22 0.04 -3.84
CA VAL A 23 2.78 -0.01 -3.61
C VAL A 23 2.35 -1.46 -3.42
N ILE A 24 1.44 -1.70 -2.48
CA ILE A 24 0.78 -3.00 -2.32
C ILE A 24 -0.72 -2.77 -2.22
N GLN A 25 -1.47 -3.46 -3.07
CA GLN A 25 -2.92 -3.60 -2.98
C GLN A 25 -3.26 -4.97 -2.38
N ASP A 26 -3.96 -4.96 -1.25
CA ASP A 26 -4.52 -6.14 -0.58
C ASP A 26 -6.03 -5.96 -0.46
N GLY A 27 -6.76 -6.53 -1.41
CA GLY A 27 -8.18 -6.27 -1.60
C GLY A 27 -8.45 -4.78 -1.81
N ASN A 28 -9.18 -4.16 -0.86
CA ASN A 28 -9.50 -2.73 -0.87
C ASN A 28 -8.49 -1.86 -0.11
N LEU A 29 -7.45 -2.45 0.49
CA LEU A 29 -6.39 -1.71 1.19
C LEU A 29 -5.21 -1.48 0.26
N ILE A 30 -4.98 -0.23 -0.12
CA ILE A 30 -3.80 0.20 -0.89
C ILE A 30 -2.86 0.92 0.06
N SER A 31 -1.60 0.51 0.08
CA SER A 31 -0.56 1.04 0.99
C SER A 31 0.73 1.33 0.23
N SER A 32 1.52 2.29 0.70
CA SER A 32 2.77 2.75 0.09
C SER A 32 3.76 3.23 1.17
N ARG A 33 5.05 3.45 0.82
CA ARG A 33 6.11 3.70 1.81
C ARG A 33 6.37 5.17 2.06
N THR A 34 6.64 5.96 1.03
CA THR A 34 7.08 7.36 1.17
C THR A 34 6.57 8.22 0.01
N PRO A 35 6.73 9.57 0.05
CA PRO A 35 6.35 10.42 -1.08
C PRO A 35 7.01 10.05 -2.42
N ASP A 36 8.17 9.39 -2.40
CA ASP A 36 8.84 8.92 -3.62
C ASP A 36 8.02 7.87 -4.39
N ASP A 37 7.08 7.20 -3.72
CA ASP A 37 6.21 6.18 -4.29
C ASP A 37 4.84 6.72 -4.75
N LEU A 38 4.62 8.05 -4.70
CA LEU A 38 3.32 8.66 -4.98
C LEU A 38 2.77 8.34 -6.37
N GLU A 39 3.63 8.21 -7.38
CA GLU A 39 3.21 7.84 -8.73
C GLU A 39 2.53 6.45 -8.74
N PHE A 40 3.16 5.46 -8.12
CA PHE A 40 2.63 4.10 -8.01
C PHE A 40 1.36 4.05 -7.16
N PHE A 41 1.35 4.77 -6.03
CA PHE A 41 0.18 4.81 -5.15
C PHE A 41 -1.05 5.43 -5.83
N ASN A 42 -0.88 6.57 -6.50
CA ASN A 42 -1.97 7.25 -7.20
C ASN A 42 -2.52 6.38 -8.33
N SER A 43 -1.65 5.77 -9.15
CA SER A 43 -2.08 4.86 -10.21
C SER A 43 -2.90 3.67 -9.67
N ALA A 44 -2.45 3.05 -8.57
CA ALA A 44 -3.17 1.93 -7.97
C ALA A 44 -4.55 2.34 -7.43
N VAL A 45 -4.66 3.50 -6.77
CA VAL A 45 -5.94 4.02 -6.26
C VAL A 45 -6.91 4.33 -7.40
N THR A 46 -6.46 4.99 -8.46
CA THR A 46 -7.31 5.27 -9.63
C THR A 46 -7.80 3.98 -10.28
N ALA A 47 -6.91 3.02 -10.52
CA ALA A 47 -7.27 1.72 -11.10
C ALA A 47 -8.32 0.99 -10.25
N TYR A 48 -8.12 0.91 -8.93
CA TYR A 48 -9.09 0.27 -8.03
C TYR A 48 -10.47 0.95 -8.08
N LEU A 49 -10.52 2.27 -8.13
CA LEU A 49 -11.80 2.99 -8.20
C LEU A 49 -12.50 2.77 -9.54
N GLU A 50 -11.76 2.69 -10.64
CA GLU A 50 -12.30 2.36 -11.97
C GLU A 50 -12.87 0.93 -11.99
N GLU A 51 -12.18 -0.03 -11.40
CA GLU A 51 -12.63 -1.42 -11.29
C GLU A 51 -13.91 -1.59 -10.46
N VAL A 52 -14.09 -0.80 -9.39
CA VAL A 52 -15.24 -0.92 -8.49
C VAL A 52 -16.49 -0.18 -9.01
N ILE A 53 -16.31 0.80 -9.89
CA ILE A 53 -17.41 1.62 -10.42
C ILE A 53 -18.03 1.01 -11.70
N LEU A 54 -17.30 0.14 -12.39
CA LEU A 54 -17.75 -0.58 -13.61
C LEU A 54 -18.32 -1.97 -13.28
#